data_AF-A0A314L1S2-F1
#
_entry.id   AF-A0A314L1S2-F1
#
_cell.length_a   1.000
_cell.length_b   1.000
_cell.length_c   1.000
_cell.angle_alpha   90.00
_cell.angle_beta   90.00
_cell.angle_gamma   90.00
#
_symmetry.space_group_name_H-M   'P 1'
#
loop_
_entity.id
_entity.type
_entity.pdbx_description
1 polymer ?
#
loop_
_entity_poly.entity_id
_entity_poly.type
_entity_poly.pdbx_seq_one_letter_code
_entity_poly.pdbx_strand_id
1 'polypeptide(L)'
;MPDLLSHHQSTKGLPNHLYPPLFTAYKMAGESFSNIVNNLNPDLIVEDFFQAWAPDIALSKNIPIINFTVSGAACYSFKYHLYLHDDATDDYPFREMCLSS
;
A
#
# COMPACT_ATOMS: atom_id res chain seq x y z
N MET A 1 -8.90 -5.50 19.20
CA MET A 1 -7.46 -5.13 19.22
C MET A 1 -7.28 -3.95 20.18
N PRO A 2 -6.89 -4.18 21.44
CA PRO A 2 -6.91 -3.11 22.45
C PRO A 2 -5.71 -2.14 22.41
N ASP A 3 -4.59 -2.49 21.77
CA ASP A 3 -3.32 -1.77 21.95
C ASP A 3 -2.91 -0.82 20.83
N LEU A 4 -3.70 -0.70 19.75
CA LEU A 4 -3.48 0.39 18.79
C LEU A 4 -4.08 1.66 19.39
N LEU A 5 -3.31 2.29 20.28
CA LEU A 5 -3.67 3.48 21.04
C LEU A 5 -4.39 4.51 20.17
N SER A 6 -5.69 4.70 20.44
CA SER A 6 -6.63 5.57 19.69
C SER A 6 -6.22 7.04 19.56
N HIS A 7 -5.15 7.45 20.25
CA HIS A 7 -4.63 8.82 20.24
C HIS A 7 -3.58 9.09 19.14
N HIS A 8 -3.12 8.08 18.41
CA HIS A 8 -2.21 8.29 17.30
C HIS A 8 -2.99 8.64 16.02
N GLN A 9 -2.86 9.89 15.58
CA GLN A 9 -3.47 10.37 14.32
C GLN A 9 -2.71 9.92 13.06
N SER A 10 -1.45 9.49 13.21
CA SER A 10 -0.59 8.99 12.13
C SER A 10 0.41 7.98 12.67
N THR A 11 1.15 7.31 11.77
CA THR A 11 2.27 6.41 12.14
C THR A 11 3.54 7.15 12.55
N LYS A 12 3.55 8.49 12.50
CA LYS A 12 4.71 9.29 12.89
C LYS A 12 5.03 9.07 14.38
N GLY A 13 6.25 8.63 14.66
CA GLY A 13 6.69 8.37 16.04
C GLY A 13 6.13 7.09 16.65
N LEU A 14 5.52 6.20 15.85
CA LEU A 14 5.00 4.93 16.32
C LEU A 14 6.16 4.03 16.80
N PRO A 15 6.15 3.55 18.06
CA PRO A 15 7.11 2.57 18.54
C PRO A 15 7.15 1.29 17.69
N ASN A 16 8.34 0.74 17.45
CA ASN A 16 8.55 -0.42 16.56
C ASN A 16 7.67 -1.62 16.88
N HIS A 17 7.42 -1.89 18.17
CA HIS A 17 6.59 -3.02 18.60
C HIS A 17 5.09 -2.87 18.24
N LEU A 18 4.65 -1.68 17.85
CA LEU A 18 3.25 -1.42 17.44
C LEU A 18 3.02 -1.54 15.93
N TYR A 19 4.07 -1.67 15.10
CA TYR A 19 3.89 -1.91 13.66
C TYR A 19 3.24 -3.27 13.37
N PRO A 20 3.64 -4.40 13.99
CA PRO A 20 2.97 -5.67 13.76
C PRO A 20 1.45 -5.64 14.03
N PRO A 21 0.94 -5.15 15.18
CA PRO A 21 -0.50 -5.03 15.38
C PRO A 21 -1.14 -4.01 14.44
N LEU A 22 -0.46 -2.92 14.07
CA LEU A 22 -0.96 -1.99 13.05
C LEU A 22 -1.20 -2.70 11.70
N PHE A 23 -0.23 -3.47 11.21
CA PHE A 23 -0.37 -4.22 9.96
C PHE A 23 -1.49 -5.26 10.03
N THR A 24 -1.66 -5.93 11.16
CA THR A 24 -2.79 -6.84 11.37
C THR A 24 -4.13 -6.10 11.31
N ALA A 25 -4.28 -4.98 12.02
CA ALA A 25 -5.50 -4.17 11.97
C ALA A 25 -5.78 -3.68 10.55
N TYR A 26 -4.74 -3.25 9.84
CA TYR A 26 -4.82 -2.78 8.47
C TYR A 26 -5.24 -3.87 7.47
N LYS A 27 -4.77 -5.11 7.65
CA LYS A 27 -5.24 -6.27 6.87
C LYS A 27 -6.70 -6.59 7.15
N MET A 28 -7.12 -6.55 8.41
CA MET A 28 -8.52 -6.80 8.82
C MET A 28 -9.49 -5.73 8.28
N ALA A 29 -9.00 -4.52 7.98
CA ALA A 29 -9.82 -3.46 7.39
C ALA A 29 -10.40 -3.82 6.01
N GLY A 30 -9.85 -4.82 5.32
CA GLY A 30 -10.36 -5.28 4.01
C GLY A 30 -11.83 -5.72 4.05
N GLU A 31 -12.30 -6.33 5.14
CA GLU A 31 -13.71 -6.70 5.28
C GLU A 31 -14.63 -5.47 5.34
N SER A 32 -14.23 -4.46 6.11
CA SER A 32 -14.96 -3.20 6.20
C SER A 32 -14.97 -2.46 4.86
N PHE A 33 -13.86 -2.48 4.14
CA PHE A 33 -13.80 -1.92 2.78
C PHE A 33 -14.71 -2.68 1.81
N SER A 34 -14.70 -4.01 1.83
CA SER A 34 -15.61 -4.82 1.00
C SER A 34 -17.07 -4.43 1.23
N ASN A 35 -17.47 -4.24 2.49
CA ASN A 35 -18.81 -3.77 2.85
C ASN A 35 -19.12 -2.37 2.29
N ILE A 36 -18.16 -1.45 2.34
CA ILE A 36 -18.32 -0.11 1.74
C ILE A 36 -18.50 -0.22 0.22
N VAL A 37 -17.66 -1.00 -0.47
CA VAL A 37 -17.77 -1.19 -1.92
C VAL A 37 -19.09 -1.87 -2.31
N ASN A 38 -19.55 -2.85 -1.52
CA ASN A 38 -20.86 -3.49 -1.70
C ASN A 38 -22.01 -2.48 -1.61
N ASN A 39 -21.96 -1.62 -0.60
CA ASN A 39 -23.06 -0.69 -0.32
C ASN A 39 -23.10 0.49 -1.28
N LEU A 40 -21.93 0.98 -1.70
CA LEU A 40 -21.83 2.14 -2.58
C LEU A 40 -21.85 1.77 -4.07
N ASN A 41 -21.40 0.58 -4.43
CA ASN A 41 -21.25 0.10 -5.81
C ASN A 41 -20.60 1.15 -6.74
N PRO A 42 -19.36 1.58 -6.46
CA PRO A 42 -18.71 2.65 -7.20
C PRO A 42 -18.31 2.24 -8.62
N ASP A 43 -18.26 3.22 -9.53
CA ASP A 43 -17.76 3.01 -10.91
C ASP A 43 -16.23 2.99 -11.02
N LEU A 44 -15.53 3.49 -10.00
CA LEU A 44 -14.06 3.57 -9.93
C LEU A 44 -13.59 3.55 -8.47
N ILE A 45 -12.50 2.83 -8.21
CA ILE A 45 -11.77 2.87 -6.95
C ILE A 45 -10.42 3.55 -7.17
N VAL A 46 -10.09 4.49 -6.30
CA VAL A 46 -8.75 5.09 -6.21
C VAL A 46 -8.16 4.69 -4.87
N GLU A 47 -7.09 3.89 -4.89
CA GLU A 47 -6.47 3.33 -3.69
C GLU A 47 -5.09 3.91 -3.42
N ASP A 48 -4.59 3.72 -2.20
CA ASP A 48 -3.17 3.90 -1.87
C ASP A 48 -2.43 2.55 -1.99
N PHE A 49 -1.15 2.58 -2.34
CA PHE A 49 -0.27 1.43 -2.62
C PHE A 49 -0.25 0.33 -1.56
N PHE A 50 -0.48 0.67 -0.29
CA PHE A 50 -0.39 -0.32 0.77
C PHE A 50 -1.62 -1.24 0.89
N GLN A 51 -2.72 -0.95 0.19
CA GLN A 51 -4.02 -1.62 0.36
C GLN A 51 -4.17 -2.89 -0.49
N ALA A 52 -3.35 -3.92 -0.27
CA ALA A 52 -3.37 -5.15 -1.08
C ALA A 52 -4.76 -5.84 -1.21
N TRP A 53 -5.69 -5.59 -0.29
CA TRP A 53 -7.07 -6.10 -0.37
C TRP A 53 -7.96 -5.34 -1.37
N ALA A 54 -7.66 -4.08 -1.71
CA ALA A 54 -8.53 -3.27 -2.56
C ALA A 54 -8.57 -3.74 -4.01
N PRO A 55 -7.43 -4.10 -4.66
CA PRO A 55 -7.43 -4.64 -6.01
C PRO A 55 -8.20 -5.96 -6.12
N ASP A 56 -8.04 -6.87 -5.16
CA ASP A 56 -8.77 -8.16 -5.15
C ASP A 56 -10.29 -7.95 -5.03
N ILE A 57 -10.71 -7.03 -4.16
CA ILE A 57 -12.13 -6.68 -3.97
C ILE A 57 -12.69 -6.02 -5.23
N ALA A 58 -11.97 -5.07 -5.84
CA ALA A 58 -12.36 -4.41 -7.08
C ALA A 58 -12.51 -5.42 -8.23
N LEU A 59 -11.53 -6.32 -8.39
CA LEU A 59 -11.52 -7.38 -9.40
C LEU A 59 -12.73 -8.31 -9.24
N SER A 60 -13.04 -8.74 -8.01
CA SER A 60 -14.19 -9.60 -7.72
C SER A 60 -15.55 -8.99 -8.13
N LYS A 61 -15.58 -7.68 -8.37
CA LYS A 61 -16.78 -6.90 -8.73
C LYS A 61 -16.73 -6.32 -10.13
N ASN A 62 -15.66 -6.58 -10.88
CA ASN A 62 -15.40 -5.93 -12.17
C ASN A 62 -15.39 -4.39 -12.08
N ILE A 63 -14.90 -3.84 -10.97
CA ILE A 63 -14.77 -2.39 -10.78
C ILE A 63 -13.35 -1.99 -11.18
N PRO A 64 -13.18 -0.99 -12.07
CA PRO A 64 -11.88 -0.41 -12.35
C PRO A 64 -11.21 0.15 -11.09
N ILE A 65 -9.90 -0.07 -10.96
CA ILE A 65 -9.12 0.43 -9.84
C ILE A 65 -7.84 1.12 -10.34
N ILE A 66 -7.49 2.23 -9.72
CA ILE A 66 -6.27 3.00 -10.01
C ILE A 66 -5.50 3.19 -8.71
N ASN A 67 -4.20 2.91 -8.76
CA ASN A 67 -3.29 3.23 -7.67
C ASN A 67 -2.93 4.72 -7.70
N PHE A 68 -3.24 5.43 -6.62
CA PHE A 68 -2.81 6.80 -6.40
C PHE A 68 -1.62 6.82 -5.46
N THR A 69 -0.46 7.17 -6.02
CA THR A 69 0.76 7.25 -5.25
C THR A 69 1.30 8.67 -5.16
N VAL A 70 1.78 9.01 -3.96
CA VAL A 70 2.42 10.29 -3.67
C VAL A 70 3.94 10.27 -3.91
N SER A 71 4.51 9.13 -4.31
CA SER A 71 5.95 9.04 -4.62
C SER A 71 6.22 9.42 -6.08
N GLY A 72 7.41 9.94 -6.35
CA GLY A 72 7.83 10.29 -7.71
C GLY A 72 8.02 9.08 -8.63
N ALA A 73 7.90 9.30 -9.93
CA ALA A 73 8.06 8.27 -10.96
C ALA A 73 9.42 7.55 -10.90
N ALA A 74 10.50 8.25 -10.54
CA ALA A 74 11.82 7.65 -10.35
C ALA A 74 11.82 6.60 -9.21
N CYS A 75 11.23 6.93 -8.06
CA CYS A 75 11.11 5.98 -6.94
C CYS A 75 10.28 4.74 -7.34
N TYR A 76 9.20 4.93 -8.10
CA TYR A 76 8.38 3.82 -8.58
C TYR A 76 9.11 2.95 -9.59
N SER A 77 9.75 3.56 -10.57
CA SER A 77 10.54 2.85 -11.57
C SER A 77 11.65 2.03 -10.91
N PHE A 78 12.33 2.59 -9.90
CA PHE A 78 13.37 1.89 -9.16
C PHE A 78 12.82 0.74 -8.33
N LYS A 79 11.75 0.96 -7.55
CA LYS A 79 11.11 -0.11 -6.77
C LYS A 79 10.57 -1.24 -7.64
N TYR A 80 9.99 -0.90 -8.79
CA TYR A 80 9.46 -1.88 -9.72
C TYR A 80 10.59 -2.69 -10.38
N HIS A 81 11.71 -2.05 -10.69
CA HIS A 81 12.91 -2.74 -11.16
C HIS A 81 13.45 -3.71 -10.11
N LEU A 82 13.63 -3.28 -8.86
CA LEU A 82 14.05 -4.17 -7.76
C LEU A 82 13.14 -5.40 -7.64
N TYR A 83 11.82 -5.18 -7.70
CA TYR A 83 10.83 -6.27 -7.65
C TYR A 83 10.97 -7.28 -8.80
N LEU A 84 11.24 -6.80 -10.02
CA LEU A 84 11.38 -7.67 -11.20
C LEU A 84 12.75 -8.35 -11.32
N HIS A 85 13.77 -7.80 -10.66
CA HIS A 85 15.17 -8.23 -10.78
C HIS A 85 15.72 -8.79 -9.46
N ASP A 86 14.87 -9.31 -8.57
CA ASP A 86 15.26 -9.91 -7.29
C ASP A 86 16.23 -9.03 -6.46
N ASP A 87 15.86 -7.75 -6.31
CA ASP A 87 16.62 -6.70 -5.63
C ASP A 87 17.98 -6.34 -6.28
N ALA A 88 18.26 -6.81 -7.49
CA ALA A 88 19.43 -6.38 -8.27
C ALA A 88 19.28 -4.92 -8.73
N THR A 89 20.42 -4.22 -8.78
CA THR A 89 20.48 -2.78 -9.14
C THR A 89 21.44 -2.47 -10.28
N ASP A 90 22.21 -3.47 -10.73
CA ASP A 90 23.34 -3.28 -11.64
C ASP A 90 22.91 -2.81 -13.04
N ASP A 91 21.70 -3.19 -13.45
CA ASP A 91 21.11 -2.89 -14.75
C ASP A 91 20.03 -1.79 -14.69
N TYR A 92 19.82 -1.16 -13.53
CA TYR A 92 18.96 0.02 -13.44
C TYR A 92 19.64 1.24 -14.08
N PRO A 93 18.99 1.96 -15.01
CA PRO A 93 19.63 3.01 -15.81
C PRO A 93 20.03 4.26 -15.02
N PHE A 94 19.53 4.45 -13.79
CA PHE A 94 19.82 5.63 -12.96
C PHE A 94 20.56 5.23 -11.68
N ARG A 95 21.90 5.20 -11.75
CA ARG A 95 22.76 4.75 -10.63
C ARG A 95 22.62 5.61 -9.37
N GLU A 96 22.24 6.88 -9.52
CA GLU A 96 22.02 7.79 -8.39
C GLU A 96 20.93 7.27 -7.44
N MET A 97 19.95 6.52 -7.96
CA MET A 97 18.91 5.88 -7.14
C MET A 97 19.44 4.67 -6.34
N CYS A 98 20.50 4.02 -6.82
CA CYS A 98 21.10 2.85 -6.18
C CYS A 98 22.05 3.23 -5.01
N LEU A 99 22.44 4.50 -4.91
CA LEU A 99 23.49 4.97 -3.99
C LEU A 99 22.97 5.55 -2.67
N SER A 100 21.65 5.55 -2.42
CA SER A 100 21.09 6.02 -1.15
C SER A 100 21.02 4.88 -0.13
N SER A 101 22.09 4.67 0.64
CA SER A 101 22.10 3.85 1.87
C SER A 101 22.81 4.61 2.98
#